data_AF-A0A2V8E141-F1
#
_entry.id   AF-A0A2V8E141-F1
#
_cell.length_a   1.000
_cell.length_b   1.000
_cell.length_c   1.000
_cell.angle_alpha   90.00
_cell.angle_beta   90.00
_cell.angle_gamma   90.00
#
_symmetry.space_group_name_H-M   'P 1'
#
loop_
_entity.id
_entity.type
_entity.pdbx_description
1 polymer ?
#
loop_
_entity_poly.entity_id
_entity_poly.type
_entity_poly.pdbx_seq_one_letter_code
_entity_poly.pdbx_strand_id
1 'polypeptide(L)'
;SYFRLKQPVKVLSFQPHMHNRGKALCIEAILPGDGIPSIEHGDPIMPLSCVDRYQFAWHISYHYADDVQPILPAGTVLHVTAWHNNTASNRFNPDPEQHVTFGQRTVDDMSFAWMKFIYLTEEDYKAQLAARKSATTQNQ
;
A
#
# COMPACT_ATOMS: atom_id res chain seq x y z
N SER A 1 4.52 -8.02 4.08
CA SER A 1 5.84 -7.48 4.49
C SER A 1 5.63 -6.20 5.26
N TYR A 2 6.60 -5.77 6.08
CA TYR A 2 6.51 -4.56 6.90
C TYR A 2 7.64 -3.59 6.57
N PHE A 3 7.33 -2.30 6.41
CA PHE A 3 8.30 -1.25 6.15
C PHE A 3 8.05 -0.03 7.03
N ARG A 4 9.01 0.33 7.89
CA ARG A 4 8.87 1.46 8.80
C ARG A 4 9.40 2.75 8.19
N LEU A 5 8.56 3.77 8.15
CA LEU A 5 8.89 5.11 7.70
C LEU A 5 9.72 5.83 8.78
N LYS A 6 10.89 6.34 8.40
CA LYS A 6 11.78 7.08 9.32
C LYS A 6 11.47 8.58 9.39
N GLN A 7 10.74 9.09 8.41
CA GLN A 7 10.36 10.49 8.27
C GLN A 7 8.90 10.56 7.82
N PRO A 8 8.22 11.70 8.01
CA PRO A 8 6.91 11.89 7.42
C PRO A 8 6.98 11.79 5.90
N VAL A 9 5.94 11.25 5.29
CA VAL A 9 5.88 11.09 3.83
C VAL A 9 4.53 11.50 3.28
N LYS A 10 4.53 11.89 2.01
CA LYS A 10 3.33 11.92 1.18
C LYS A 10 3.39 10.81 0.14
N VAL A 11 2.40 9.93 0.13
CA VAL A 11 2.31 8.80 -0.79
C VAL A 11 1.67 9.26 -2.10
N LEU A 12 2.32 8.94 -3.22
CA LEU A 12 1.93 9.38 -4.56
C LEU A 12 1.30 8.25 -5.39
N SER A 13 1.81 7.02 -5.24
CA SER A 13 1.26 5.87 -5.98
C SER A 13 1.52 4.53 -5.31
N PHE A 14 0.73 3.55 -5.73
CA PHE A 14 0.80 2.15 -5.35
C PHE A 14 0.75 1.30 -6.63
N GLN A 15 1.67 0.35 -6.76
CA GLN A 15 1.66 -0.66 -7.82
C GLN A 15 1.88 -2.04 -7.18
N PRO A 16 0.87 -2.92 -7.19
CA PRO A 16 1.04 -4.28 -6.72
C PRO A 16 1.94 -5.05 -7.69
N HIS A 17 2.83 -5.87 -7.15
CA HIS A 17 3.67 -6.75 -7.93
C HIS A 17 3.62 -8.17 -7.37
N MET A 18 3.08 -9.07 -8.19
CA MET A 18 3.01 -10.50 -7.91
C MET A 18 3.26 -11.31 -9.18
N HIS A 19 3.65 -12.58 -9.06
CA HIS A 19 3.73 -13.49 -10.21
C HIS A 19 2.37 -14.13 -10.53
N ASN A 20 2.35 -15.15 -11.39
CA ASN A 20 1.16 -15.77 -11.99
C ASN A 20 0.09 -16.24 -10.99
N ARG A 21 0.49 -16.56 -9.75
CA ARG A 21 -0.42 -17.04 -8.70
C ARG A 21 -1.06 -15.91 -7.90
N GLY A 22 -0.67 -14.65 -8.13
CA GLY A 22 -1.22 -13.50 -7.43
C GLY A 22 -2.72 -13.34 -7.64
N LYS A 23 -3.46 -13.14 -6.54
CA LYS A 23 -4.92 -12.94 -6.51
C LYS A 23 -5.26 -11.53 -6.07
N ALA A 24 -4.67 -11.08 -4.98
CA ALA A 24 -4.92 -9.77 -4.40
C ALA A 24 -3.67 -9.27 -3.68
N LEU A 25 -3.52 -7.95 -3.61
CA LEU A 25 -2.50 -7.31 -2.79
C LEU A 25 -3.08 -6.00 -2.25
N CYS A 26 -3.07 -5.88 -0.93
CA CYS A 26 -3.48 -4.67 -0.23
C CYS A 26 -2.30 -4.10 0.57
N ILE A 27 -2.38 -2.80 0.84
CA ILE A 27 -1.50 -2.10 1.75
C ILE A 27 -2.27 -1.25 2.73
N GLU A 28 -1.83 -1.30 3.98
CA GLU A 28 -2.32 -0.50 5.09
C GLU A 28 -1.15 0.21 5.79
N ALA A 29 -1.45 1.35 6.42
CA ALA A 29 -0.55 2.10 7.27
C ALA A 29 -0.92 1.84 8.73
N ILE A 30 0.01 1.27 9.48
CA ILE A 30 -0.07 1.15 10.94
C ILE A 30 0.61 2.40 11.51
N LEU A 31 -0.20 3.34 11.97
CA LEU A 31 0.22 4.62 12.52
C LEU A 31 0.88 4.42 13.90
N PRO A 32 1.88 5.24 14.27
CA PRO A 32 2.44 5.22 15.61
C PRO A 32 1.38 5.66 16.64
N GLY A 33 1.39 5.03 17.82
CA GLY A 33 0.44 5.32 18.90
C GLY A 33 0.54 6.75 19.46
N ASP A 34 -0.59 7.22 20.00
CA ASP A 34 -0.92 8.49 20.67
C ASP A 34 -0.28 9.79 20.13
N GLY A 35 -1.12 10.66 19.57
CA GLY A 35 -0.77 12.05 19.21
C GLY A 35 -0.79 12.38 17.71
N ILE A 36 -1.12 11.43 16.83
CA ILE A 36 -1.30 11.70 15.40
C ILE A 36 -2.71 12.26 15.15
N PRO A 37 -2.87 13.51 14.64
CA PRO A 37 -4.18 14.17 14.52
C PRO A 37 -5.12 13.63 13.44
N SER A 38 -4.82 12.49 12.81
CA SER A 38 -5.52 11.96 11.63
C SER A 38 -6.21 10.62 11.87
N ILE A 39 -6.23 10.11 13.11
CA ILE A 39 -7.00 8.91 13.41
C ILE A 39 -8.44 9.31 13.69
N GLU A 40 -9.23 9.49 12.63
CA GLU A 40 -10.66 9.83 12.73
C GLU A 40 -11.47 8.70 13.40
N HIS A 41 -10.91 7.47 13.49
CA HIS A 41 -11.62 6.27 13.93
C HIS A 41 -11.01 5.53 15.14
N GLY A 42 -9.97 6.08 15.78
CA GLY A 42 -9.29 5.43 16.92
C GLY A 42 -8.51 4.13 16.61
N ASP A 43 -8.61 3.58 15.39
CA ASP A 43 -7.83 2.42 14.94
C ASP A 43 -6.44 2.87 14.45
N PRO A 44 -5.32 2.35 14.99
CA PRO A 44 -3.99 2.66 14.47
C PRO A 44 -3.78 2.17 13.03
N ILE A 45 -4.64 1.29 12.50
CA ILE A 45 -4.52 0.73 11.16
C ILE A 45 -5.42 1.50 10.18
N MET A 46 -4.81 2.09 9.16
CA MET A 46 -5.48 2.81 8.09
C MET A 46 -5.27 2.09 6.75
N PRO A 47 -6.33 1.56 6.11
CA PRO A 47 -6.25 1.04 4.75
C PRO A 47 -5.82 2.16 3.78
N LEU A 48 -4.91 1.86 2.85
CA LEU A 48 -4.48 2.84 1.84
C LEU A 48 -4.94 2.47 0.43
N SER A 49 -4.64 1.24 -0.01
CA SER A 49 -4.95 0.77 -1.35
C SER A 49 -5.07 -0.74 -1.38
N CYS A 50 -5.96 -1.24 -2.23
CA CYS A 50 -6.03 -2.65 -2.51
C CYS A 50 -6.40 -2.93 -3.96
N VAL A 51 -5.76 -3.95 -4.53
CA VAL A 51 -6.23 -4.62 -5.74
C VAL A 51 -6.69 -6.01 -5.34
N ASP A 52 -7.99 -6.25 -5.47
CA ASP A 52 -8.67 -7.49 -5.08
C ASP A 52 -8.73 -8.54 -6.21
N ARG A 53 -8.50 -8.10 -7.45
CA ARG A 53 -8.49 -8.92 -8.68
C ARG A 53 -7.22 -8.67 -9.48
N TYR A 54 -6.08 -9.02 -8.91
CA TYR A 54 -4.78 -8.88 -9.57
C TYR A 54 -4.72 -9.71 -10.85
N GLN A 55 -4.08 -9.17 -11.88
CA GLN A 55 -3.84 -9.84 -13.15
C GLN A 55 -2.37 -9.67 -13.52
N PHE A 56 -1.63 -10.77 -13.61
CA PHE A 56 -0.19 -10.73 -13.91
C PHE A 56 0.14 -10.02 -15.23
N ALA A 57 -0.74 -10.10 -16.23
CA ALA A 57 -0.53 -9.40 -17.50
C ALA A 57 -0.70 -7.86 -17.41
N TRP A 58 -1.16 -7.33 -16.28
CA TRP A 58 -1.54 -5.92 -16.12
C TRP A 58 -0.81 -5.28 -14.93
N HIS A 59 0.43 -4.84 -15.18
CA HIS A 59 1.26 -4.16 -14.18
C HIS A 59 1.04 -2.65 -14.22
N ILE A 60 0.03 -2.16 -13.49
CA ILE A 60 -0.37 -0.74 -13.48
C ILE A 60 0.06 -0.06 -12.18
N SER A 61 0.54 1.18 -12.31
CA SER A 61 0.71 2.10 -11.17
C SER A 61 -0.57 2.90 -10.96
N TYR A 62 -1.18 2.76 -9.78
CA TYR A 62 -2.34 3.54 -9.36
C TYR A 62 -1.86 4.81 -8.66
N HIS A 63 -2.11 5.95 -9.28
CA HIS A 63 -1.74 7.26 -8.76
C HIS A 63 -2.90 7.85 -7.97
N TYR A 64 -2.62 8.35 -6.77
CA TYR A 64 -3.61 9.11 -6.00
C TYR A 64 -3.79 10.49 -6.62
N ALA A 65 -5.03 10.98 -6.66
CA ALA A 65 -5.28 12.39 -6.95
C ALA A 65 -4.69 13.27 -5.83
N ASP A 66 -4.26 14.48 -6.17
CA ASP A 66 -3.45 15.35 -5.30
C ASP A 66 -4.13 15.67 -3.96
N ASP A 67 -5.45 15.77 -3.97
CA ASP A 67 -6.31 16.09 -2.83
C ASP A 67 -6.61 14.89 -1.93
N VAL A 68 -6.23 13.67 -2.32
CA VAL A 68 -6.44 12.42 -1.54
C VAL A 68 -5.15 11.64 -1.30
N GLN A 69 -3.99 12.15 -1.73
CA GLN A 69 -2.68 11.56 -1.40
C GLN A 69 -2.56 11.36 0.12
N PRO A 70 -2.23 10.14 0.59
CA PRO A 70 -1.99 9.88 2.01
C PRO A 70 -0.78 10.64 2.53
N ILE A 71 -0.96 11.35 3.65
CA ILE A 71 0.11 12.06 4.36
C ILE A 71 0.34 11.31 5.67
N LEU A 72 1.48 10.64 5.79
CA LEU A 72 1.76 9.70 6.89
C LEU A 72 2.91 10.24 7.75
N PRO A 73 2.81 10.17 9.09
CA PRO A 73 3.88 10.59 9.98
C PRO A 73 5.07 9.62 9.97
N ALA A 74 6.23 10.11 10.45
CA ALA A 74 7.34 9.25 10.81
C ALA A 74 6.89 8.19 11.83
N GLY A 75 7.51 7.00 11.78
CA GLY A 75 7.17 5.89 12.66
C GLY A 75 6.05 4.99 12.14
N THR A 76 5.27 5.45 11.16
CA THR A 76 4.26 4.63 10.46
C THR A 76 4.89 3.38 9.86
N VAL A 77 4.24 2.24 10.04
CA VAL A 77 4.62 0.97 9.42
C VAL A 77 3.68 0.68 8.27
N LEU A 78 4.21 0.62 7.06
CA LEU A 78 3.50 0.15 5.88
C LEU A 78 3.47 -1.37 5.90
N HIS A 79 2.27 -1.96 5.90
CA HIS A 79 2.06 -3.40 5.93
C HIS A 79 1.41 -3.85 4.62
N VAL A 80 2.10 -4.72 3.89
CA VAL A 80 1.59 -5.34 2.66
C VAL A 80 1.10 -6.75 2.96
N THR A 81 -0.16 -7.00 2.62
CA THR A 81 -0.76 -8.34 2.60
C THR A 81 -1.00 -8.76 1.17
N ALA A 82 -0.58 -9.97 0.82
CA ALA A 82 -0.74 -10.53 -0.52
C ALA A 82 -1.40 -11.90 -0.43
N TRP A 83 -2.28 -12.20 -1.38
CA TRP A 83 -3.00 -13.45 -1.48
C TRP A 83 -2.69 -14.13 -2.81
N HIS A 84 -2.51 -15.44 -2.74
CA HIS A 84 -2.25 -16.30 -3.89
C HIS A 84 -3.41 -17.25 -4.14
N ASN A 85 -3.66 -17.58 -5.40
CA ASN A 85 -4.62 -18.61 -5.81
C ASN A 85 -3.86 -19.83 -6.33
N ASN A 86 -3.63 -20.79 -5.43
CA ASN A 86 -2.94 -22.05 -5.72
C ASN A 86 -3.90 -23.18 -6.12
N THR A 87 -5.18 -22.89 -6.36
CA THR A 87 -6.15 -23.93 -6.75
C THR A 87 -5.87 -24.47 -8.15
N ALA A 88 -6.27 -25.72 -8.41
CA ALA A 88 -6.20 -26.34 -9.74
C ALA A 88 -7.07 -25.61 -10.79
N SER A 89 -8.04 -24.80 -10.35
CA SER A 89 -8.88 -23.99 -11.25
C SER A 89 -8.19 -22.73 -11.78
N ASN A 90 -7.07 -22.32 -11.19
CA ASN A 90 -6.30 -21.18 -11.68
C ASN A 90 -5.52 -21.58 -12.93
N ARG A 91 -6.02 -21.23 -14.12
CA ARG A 91 -5.35 -21.51 -15.40
C ARG A 91 -3.92 -20.96 -15.52
N PHE A 92 -3.54 -20.00 -14.68
CA PHE A 92 -2.19 -19.41 -14.66
C PHE A 92 -1.25 -20.13 -13.68
N ASN A 93 -1.76 -21.08 -12.91
CA ASN A 93 -0.99 -21.94 -12.02
C ASN A 93 -0.67 -23.26 -12.75
N PRO A 94 0.56 -23.42 -13.30
CA PRO A 94 0.90 -24.59 -14.12
C PRO A 94 0.92 -25.90 -13.33
N ASP A 95 1.18 -25.81 -12.02
CA ASP A 95 1.20 -26.95 -11.09
C ASP A 95 0.69 -26.49 -9.71
N PRO A 96 -0.53 -26.91 -9.30
CA PRO A 96 -1.12 -26.54 -8.02
C PRO A 96 -0.55 -27.29 -6.81
N GLU A 97 0.17 -28.39 -7.01
CA GLU A 97 0.77 -29.17 -5.93
C GLU A 97 2.21 -28.74 -5.65
N GLN A 98 2.84 -28.05 -6.59
CA GLN A 98 4.21 -27.58 -6.45
C GLN A 98 4.35 -26.53 -5.33
N HIS A 99 5.31 -26.76 -4.43
CA HIS A 99 5.70 -25.78 -3.41
C HIS A 99 6.55 -24.67 -4.04
N VAL A 100 6.02 -23.45 -4.07
CA VAL A 100 6.64 -22.27 -4.68
C VAL A 100 7.20 -21.36 -3.61
N THR A 101 8.41 -20.86 -3.83
CA THR A 101 9.06 -19.89 -2.94
C THR A 101 9.34 -18.58 -3.66
N PHE A 102 9.87 -17.60 -2.93
CA PHE A 102 10.38 -16.38 -3.53
C PHE A 102 11.47 -16.68 -4.58
N GLY A 103 11.40 -16.00 -5.73
CA GLY A 103 12.43 -16.09 -6.76
C GLY A 103 12.15 -15.16 -7.94
N GLN A 104 13.16 -15.01 -8.81
CA GLN A 104 13.14 -14.06 -9.93
C GLN A 104 12.49 -14.64 -11.19
N ARG A 105 12.29 -15.96 -11.25
CA ARG A 105 11.73 -16.63 -12.44
C ARG A 105 10.21 -16.56 -12.38
N THR A 106 9.57 -16.58 -13.55
CA THR A 106 8.10 -16.61 -13.68
C THR A 106 7.44 -17.79 -12.94
N VAL A 107 8.17 -18.90 -12.76
CA VAL A 107 7.69 -20.10 -12.05
C VAL A 107 7.84 -20.01 -10.52
N ASP A 108 8.74 -19.14 -10.05
CA ASP A 108 8.84 -18.75 -8.65
C ASP A 108 7.77 -17.68 -8.34
N ASP A 109 7.73 -17.17 -7.11
CA ASP A 109 6.82 -16.07 -6.75
C ASP A 109 7.55 -14.81 -6.29
N MET A 110 6.84 -13.69 -6.37
CA MET A 110 7.15 -12.43 -5.72
C MET A 110 5.87 -11.84 -5.16
N SER A 111 5.95 -11.12 -4.05
CA SER A 111 4.79 -10.39 -3.54
C SER A 111 5.23 -9.15 -2.77
N PHE A 112 5.09 -8.00 -3.41
CA PHE A 112 5.37 -6.71 -2.79
C PHE A 112 4.64 -5.59 -3.54
N ALA A 113 4.63 -4.40 -2.96
CA ALA A 113 4.11 -3.20 -3.60
C ALA A 113 5.27 -2.26 -3.94
N TRP A 114 5.33 -1.81 -5.19
CA TRP A 114 6.09 -0.61 -5.51
C TRP A 114 5.29 0.60 -5.04
N MET A 115 5.92 1.47 -4.27
CA MET A 115 5.29 2.69 -3.79
C MET A 115 6.16 3.88 -4.14
N LYS A 116 5.54 4.92 -4.69
CA LYS A 116 6.18 6.22 -4.85
C LYS A 116 5.71 7.11 -3.71
N PHE A 117 6.64 7.66 -2.95
CA PHE A 117 6.37 8.65 -1.92
C PHE A 117 7.50 9.66 -1.87
N ILE A 118 7.20 10.84 -1.34
CA ILE A 118 8.20 11.88 -1.05
C ILE A 118 8.35 12.02 0.46
N TYR A 119 9.59 12.19 0.91
CA TYR A 119 9.85 12.56 2.30
C TYR A 119 9.50 14.03 2.50
N LEU A 120 8.90 14.32 3.66
CA LEU A 120 8.55 15.67 4.08
C LEU A 120 9.42 16.09 5.25
N THR A 121 9.68 17.39 5.34
CA THR A 121 10.11 17.98 6.60
C THR A 121 8.93 18.00 7.59
N GLU A 122 9.22 18.14 8.88
CA GLU A 122 8.16 18.30 9.90
C GLU A 122 7.31 19.55 9.65
N GLU A 123 7.91 20.61 9.09
CA GLU A 123 7.20 21.84 8.71
C GLU A 123 6.22 21.57 7.55
N ASP A 124 6.70 20.96 6.46
CA ASP A 124 5.86 20.62 5.30
C ASP A 124 4.74 19.65 5.67
N TYR A 125 5.02 18.68 6.54
CA TYR A 125 4.03 17.73 7.04
C TYR A 125 2.89 18.46 7.76
N LYS A 126 3.22 19.35 8.70
CA LYS A 126 2.23 20.15 9.43
C LYS A 126 1.45 21.09 8.52
N ALA A 127 2.12 21.76 7.59
CA ALA A 127 1.50 22.67 6.63
C ALA A 127 0.49 21.94 5.73
N GLN A 128 0.86 20.78 5.19
CA GLN A 128 -0.04 20.00 4.33
C GLN A 128 -1.24 19.41 5.09
N LEU A 129 -1.04 18.96 6.34
CA LEU A 129 -2.16 18.52 7.17
C LEU A 129 -3.12 19.67 7.49
N ALA A 130 -2.60 20.86 7.81
CA ALA A 130 -3.43 22.04 8.06
C ALA A 130 -4.23 22.43 6.81
N ALA A 131 -3.58 22.47 5.64
CA ALA A 131 -4.23 22.75 4.37
C ALA A 131 -5.33 21.73 4.04
N ARG A 132 -5.10 20.43 4.27
CA ARG A 132 -6.10 19.37 4.06
C ARG A 132 -7.31 19.57 4.97
N LYS A 133 -7.09 19.86 6.27
CA LYS A 133 -8.18 20.13 7.23
C LYS A 133 -9.03 21.33 6.79
N SER A 134 -8.40 22.43 6.40
CA SER A 134 -9.11 23.63 5.92
C SER A 134 -9.93 23.36 4.66
N ALA A 135 -9.41 22.58 3.70
CA ALA A 135 -10.13 22.22 2.48
C ALA A 135 -11.36 21.35 2.77
N THR A 136 -11.25 20.38 3.68
CA THR A 136 -12.40 19.55 4.09
C THR A 136 -13.50 20.38 4.76
N THR A 137 -13.14 21.35 5.60
CA THR A 137 -14.12 22.23 6.27
C THR A 137 -14.86 23.17 5.30
N GLN A 138 -14.25 23.57 4.17
CA GLN A 138 -14.89 24.45 3.18
C GLN A 138 -15.87 23.72 2.25
N ASN A 139 -15.77 22.39 2.15
CA ASN A 139 -16.62 21.56 1.29
C ASN A 139 -17.80 20.91 2.04
N GLN A 140 -18.04 21.29 3.30
CA GLN A 140 -19.21 20.92 4.11
C GLN A 140 -20.15 22.11 4.28
#